data_AF-A0A6I7PWC3-F1
#
_entry.id   AF-A0A6I7PWC3-F1
#
_cell.length_a   1.000
_cell.length_b   1.000
_cell.length_c   1.000
_cell.angle_alpha   90.00
_cell.angle_beta   90.00
_cell.angle_gamma   90.00
#
_symmetry.space_group_name_H-M   'P 1'
#
loop_
_entity.id
_entity.type
_entity.pdbx_description
1 polymer ?
#
loop_
_entity_poly.entity_id
_entity_poly.type
_entity_poly.pdbx_seq_one_letter_code
_entity_poly.pdbx_strand_id
1 'polypeptide(L)'
;MDSEGVSVATAAVKFDPEQHRKSVSERRRHYESIFVLNPGMEQKTVESFIEKLAQILTSTEASLLRQDDWGKLRMAYEMDKHAQGRYFYFRFIGSESTLRAFERALKLEASVLRFQSVRLSDNLSQTEIDDLLQRAPREPSNPPNNQSDDNFEYMN
;
A
#
# COMPACT_ATOMS: atom_id res chain seq x y z
N MET A 1 19.51 -62.40 1.38
CA MET A 1 18.18 -61.73 1.45
C MET A 1 18.45 -60.44 2.18
N ASP A 2 18.77 -59.44 1.39
CA ASP A 2 19.62 -58.33 1.79
C ASP A 2 18.70 -57.16 2.12
N SER A 3 18.66 -56.78 3.39
CA SER A 3 17.93 -55.62 3.86
C SER A 3 18.81 -54.39 3.73
N GLU A 4 18.75 -53.72 2.58
CA GLU A 4 19.30 -52.37 2.41
C GLU A 4 18.44 -51.37 3.18
N GLY A 5 19.01 -50.81 4.25
CA GLY A 5 18.44 -49.66 4.95
C GLY A 5 18.59 -48.40 4.12
N VAL A 6 17.48 -47.86 3.60
CA VAL A 6 17.45 -46.56 2.93
C VAL A 6 17.59 -45.45 3.99
N SER A 7 18.76 -44.79 3.98
CA SER A 7 19.03 -43.58 4.77
C SER A 7 18.26 -42.40 4.18
N VAL A 8 17.15 -42.03 4.82
CA VAL A 8 16.43 -40.78 4.51
C VAL A 8 17.19 -39.65 5.19
N ALA A 9 18.07 -38.99 4.43
CA ALA A 9 18.71 -37.75 4.84
C ALA A 9 17.67 -36.61 4.84
N THR A 10 16.90 -36.49 5.92
CA THR A 10 16.18 -35.25 6.23
C THR A 10 17.23 -34.20 6.61
N ALA A 11 17.68 -33.43 5.61
CA ALA A 11 18.51 -32.26 5.86
C ALA A 11 17.67 -31.23 6.63
N ALA A 12 17.89 -31.16 7.94
CA ALA A 12 17.42 -30.06 8.76
C ALA A 12 18.03 -28.76 8.22
N VAL A 13 17.24 -27.95 7.50
CA VAL A 13 17.62 -26.59 7.13
C VAL A 13 17.78 -25.81 8.44
N LYS A 14 19.04 -25.58 8.84
CA LYS A 14 19.39 -24.86 10.07
C LYS A 14 18.83 -23.44 9.97
N PHE A 15 17.88 -23.10 10.83
CA PHE A 15 17.33 -21.75 10.97
C PHE A 15 18.39 -20.86 11.62
N ASP A 16 19.08 -20.04 10.81
CA ASP A 16 19.95 -18.98 11.30
C ASP A 16 19.14 -17.68 11.45
N PRO A 17 18.83 -17.24 12.68
CA PRO A 17 17.98 -16.08 12.93
C PRO A 17 18.58 -14.76 12.42
N GLU A 18 19.91 -14.63 12.32
CA GLU A 18 20.53 -13.39 11.86
C GLU A 18 20.41 -13.22 10.34
N GLN A 19 20.61 -14.31 9.59
CA GLN A 19 20.43 -14.33 8.14
C GLN A 19 18.96 -14.19 7.75
N HIS A 20 18.05 -14.80 8.53
CA HIS A 20 16.61 -14.62 8.34
C HIS A 20 16.20 -13.15 8.52
N ARG A 21 16.65 -12.49 9.59
CA ARG A 21 16.34 -11.07 9.87
C ARG A 21 16.82 -10.13 8.76
N LYS A 22 18.03 -10.33 8.24
CA LYS A 22 18.56 -9.53 7.12
C LYS A 22 17.76 -9.77 5.84
N SER A 23 17.50 -11.04 5.50
CA SER A 23 16.73 -11.39 4.29
C SER A 23 15.29 -10.87 4.32
N VAL A 24 14.66 -10.76 5.49
CA VAL A 24 13.28 -10.25 5.62
C VAL A 24 13.24 -8.73 5.40
N SER A 25 14.24 -8.01 5.90
CA SER A 25 14.34 -6.55 5.81
C SER A 25 14.60 -6.06 4.39
N GLU A 26 15.23 -6.87 3.55
CA GLU A 26 15.62 -6.52 2.16
C GLU A 26 14.55 -6.86 1.12
N ARG A 27 13.42 -7.46 1.53
CA ARG A 27 12.34 -7.83 0.60
C ARG A 27 11.61 -6.60 0.09
N ARG A 28 11.68 -6.40 -1.22
CA ARG A 28 10.83 -5.43 -1.92
C ARG A 28 9.44 -6.02 -2.09
N ARG A 29 8.45 -5.29 -1.62
CA ARG A 29 7.04 -5.65 -1.63
C ARG A 29 6.27 -4.62 -2.43
N HIS A 30 5.21 -5.08 -3.07
CA HIS A 30 4.31 -4.23 -3.83
C HIS A 30 3.16 -3.81 -2.92
N TYR A 31 2.95 -2.50 -2.81
CA TYR A 31 1.88 -1.93 -2.01
C TYR A 31 0.98 -1.03 -2.84
N GLU A 32 -0.26 -0.97 -2.40
CA GLU A 32 -1.16 0.14 -2.70
C GLU A 32 -1.70 0.74 -1.41
N SER A 33 -1.98 2.02 -1.43
CA SER A 33 -2.56 2.74 -0.31
C SER A 33 -3.60 3.71 -0.81
N ILE A 34 -4.77 3.67 -0.18
CA ILE A 34 -5.82 4.66 -0.35
C ILE A 34 -5.94 5.43 0.95
N PHE A 35 -6.07 6.75 0.86
CA PHE A 35 -6.37 7.58 2.02
C PHE A 35 -7.35 8.69 1.67
N VAL A 36 -8.05 9.15 2.71
CA VAL A 36 -9.10 10.15 2.64
C VAL A 36 -8.67 11.35 3.46
N LEU A 37 -8.54 12.50 2.81
CA LEU A 37 -8.29 13.77 3.46
C LEU A 37 -9.59 14.52 3.73
N ASN A 38 -9.56 15.37 4.75
CA ASN A 38 -10.61 16.33 5.03
C ASN A 38 -10.89 17.17 3.76
N PRO A 39 -12.15 17.24 3.28
CA PRO A 39 -12.49 17.93 2.04
C PRO A 39 -12.34 19.46 2.13
N GLY A 40 -12.18 20.00 3.35
CA GLY A 40 -12.00 21.43 3.62
C GLY A 40 -10.54 21.90 3.63
N MET A 41 -9.56 21.01 3.45
CA MET A 41 -8.16 21.41 3.36
C MET A 41 -7.91 22.34 2.17
N GLU A 42 -7.06 23.35 2.36
CA GLU A 42 -6.60 24.20 1.27
C GLU A 42 -5.78 23.37 0.26
N GLN A 43 -5.98 23.64 -1.03
CA GLN A 43 -5.28 22.93 -2.12
C GLN A 43 -3.76 22.91 -1.92
N LYS A 44 -3.17 24.03 -1.50
CA LYS A 44 -1.73 24.14 -1.25
C LYS A 44 -1.25 23.23 -0.10
N THR A 45 -2.04 23.12 0.96
CA THR A 45 -1.74 22.22 2.09
C THR A 45 -1.84 20.76 1.66
N VAL A 46 -2.83 20.43 0.84
CA VAL A 46 -2.96 19.10 0.25
C VAL A 46 -1.72 18.77 -0.56
N GLU A 47 -1.33 19.62 -1.52
CA GLU A 47 -0.15 19.41 -2.37
C GLU A 47 1.13 19.21 -1.56
N SER A 48 1.37 20.05 -0.54
CA SER A 48 2.53 19.92 0.35
C SER A 48 2.54 18.60 1.11
N PHE A 49 1.36 18.12 1.54
CA PHE A 49 1.25 16.83 2.23
C PHE A 49 1.52 15.65 1.28
N ILE A 50 0.99 15.70 0.06
CA ILE A 50 1.25 14.70 -0.99
C ILE A 50 2.75 14.67 -1.34
N GLU A 51 3.39 15.82 -1.48
CA GLU A 51 4.84 15.93 -1.73
C GLU A 51 5.66 15.33 -0.58
N LYS A 52 5.28 15.60 0.67
CA LYS A 52 5.90 14.98 1.85
C LYS A 52 5.79 13.45 1.82
N LEU A 53 4.64 12.90 1.43
CA LEU A 53 4.46 11.46 1.29
C LEU A 53 5.34 10.88 0.18
N ALA A 54 5.40 11.54 -0.98
CA ALA A 54 6.30 11.14 -2.06
C ALA A 54 7.78 11.17 -1.63
N GLN A 55 8.19 12.18 -0.84
CA GLN A 55 9.55 12.30 -0.31
C GLN A 55 9.90 11.18 0.68
N ILE A 56 8.94 10.69 1.46
CA ILE A 56 9.15 9.51 2.33
C ILE A 56 9.44 8.27 1.48
N LEU A 57 8.73 8.10 0.35
CA LEU A 57 8.99 6.99 -0.55
C LEU A 57 10.40 7.09 -1.16
N THR A 58 10.79 8.25 -1.69
CA THR A 58 12.13 8.43 -2.29
C THR A 58 13.25 8.26 -1.26
N SER A 59 13.10 8.82 -0.06
CA SER A 59 14.11 8.71 1.01
C SER A 59 14.30 7.30 1.57
N THR A 60 13.32 6.41 1.40
CA THR A 60 13.42 5.00 1.79
C THR A 60 13.72 4.07 0.61
N GLU A 61 14.22 4.64 -0.50
CA GLU A 61 14.58 3.93 -1.73
C GLU A 61 13.40 3.15 -2.34
N ALA A 62 12.18 3.61 -2.09
CA ALA A 62 10.98 3.04 -2.68
C ALA A 62 10.73 3.62 -4.08
N SER A 63 10.19 2.80 -4.96
CA SER A 63 9.80 3.22 -6.31
C SER A 63 8.31 3.54 -6.31
N LEU A 64 7.97 4.81 -6.54
CA LEU A 64 6.59 5.22 -6.77
C LEU A 64 6.15 4.73 -8.17
N LEU A 65 5.13 3.89 -8.21
CA LEU A 65 4.53 3.41 -9.45
C LEU A 65 3.42 4.35 -9.90
N ARG A 66 2.62 4.84 -8.95
CA ARG A 66 1.45 5.65 -9.24
C ARG A 66 1.05 6.55 -8.08
N GLN A 67 0.58 7.73 -8.43
CA GLN A 67 -0.07 8.68 -7.53
C GLN A 67 -1.23 9.33 -8.26
N ASP A 68 -2.45 9.22 -7.71
CA ASP A 68 -3.62 9.89 -8.27
C ASP A 68 -4.42 10.60 -7.19
N ASP A 69 -5.06 11.69 -7.60
CA ASP A 69 -6.06 12.43 -6.84
C ASP A 69 -7.42 12.15 -7.46
N TRP A 70 -8.28 11.42 -6.74
CA TRP A 70 -9.63 11.10 -7.19
C TRP A 70 -10.63 12.22 -6.87
N GLY A 71 -10.16 13.33 -6.28
CA GLY A 71 -11.00 14.46 -5.93
C GLY A 71 -11.95 14.14 -4.77
N LYS A 72 -12.97 14.98 -4.62
CA LYS A 72 -13.96 14.86 -3.54
C LYS A 72 -15.04 13.86 -3.91
N LEU A 73 -15.19 12.80 -3.12
CA LEU A 73 -16.24 11.79 -3.27
C LEU A 73 -17.15 11.80 -2.04
N ARG A 74 -18.43 11.48 -2.23
CA ARG A 74 -19.39 11.30 -1.13
C ARG A 74 -19.09 9.96 -0.45
N MET A 75 -19.13 9.96 0.88
CA MET A 75 -18.86 8.77 1.69
C MET A 75 -20.18 8.12 2.09
N ALA A 76 -20.17 6.80 2.32
CA ALA A 76 -21.37 6.06 2.72
C ALA A 76 -21.91 6.50 4.10
N TYR A 77 -21.02 6.98 4.97
CA TYR A 77 -21.33 7.55 6.27
C TYR A 77 -20.40 8.71 6.58
N GLU A 78 -20.78 9.56 7.54
CA GLU A 78 -19.96 10.69 7.95
C GLU A 78 -18.73 10.25 8.76
N MET A 79 -17.56 10.76 8.38
CA MET A 79 -16.32 10.62 9.16
C MET A 79 -15.92 12.00 9.67
N ASP A 80 -15.74 12.14 10.99
CA ASP A 80 -15.45 13.42 11.66
C ASP A 80 -16.39 14.56 11.22
N LYS A 81 -17.69 14.27 11.09
CA LYS A 81 -18.75 15.21 10.65
C LYS A 81 -18.61 15.69 9.20
N HIS A 82 -17.82 14.99 8.38
CA HIS A 82 -17.74 15.23 6.95
C HIS A 82 -18.49 14.13 6.20
N ALA A 83 -19.44 14.50 5.34
CA ALA A 83 -20.14 13.57 4.44
C ALA A 83 -19.39 13.31 3.12
N GLN A 84 -18.31 14.05 2.86
CA GLN A 84 -17.44 13.92 1.71
C GLN A 84 -15.98 13.82 2.17
N GLY A 85 -15.13 13.23 1.35
CA GLY A 85 -13.69 13.16 1.57
C GLY A 85 -12.93 13.31 0.25
N ARG A 86 -11.71 13.84 0.29
CA ARG A 86 -10.84 13.86 -0.90
C ARG A 86 -9.97 12.62 -0.91
N TYR A 87 -10.10 11.81 -1.96
CA TYR A 87 -9.46 10.50 -2.04
C TYR A 87 -8.15 10.56 -2.81
N PHE A 88 -7.14 9.90 -2.28
CA PHE A 88 -5.84 9.74 -2.93
C PHE A 88 -5.49 8.26 -3.04
N TYR A 89 -4.87 7.92 -4.16
CA TYR A 89 -4.37 6.58 -4.44
C TYR A 89 -2.86 6.62 -4.67
N PHE A 90 -2.14 5.75 -3.97
CA PHE A 90 -0.72 5.55 -4.13
C PHE A 90 -0.44 4.08 -4.42
N ARG A 91 0.42 3.81 -5.40
CA ARG A 91 0.96 2.47 -5.67
C ARG A 91 2.48 2.57 -5.70
N PHE A 92 3.16 1.72 -4.95
CA PHE A 92 4.62 1.80 -4.83
C PHE A 92 5.23 0.45 -4.48
N ILE A 93 6.52 0.31 -4.80
CA ILE A 93 7.34 -0.83 -4.43
C ILE A 93 8.33 -0.35 -3.37
N GLY A 94 8.35 -1.03 -2.23
CA GLY A 94 9.23 -0.65 -1.14
C GLY A 94 9.43 -1.76 -0.13
N SER A 95 10.28 -1.49 0.86
CA SER A 95 10.48 -2.42 1.97
C SER A 95 9.34 -2.31 2.99
N GLU A 96 9.36 -3.15 4.03
CA GLU A 96 8.41 -3.01 5.15
C GLU A 96 8.62 -1.70 5.93
N SER A 97 9.85 -1.21 6.04
CA SER A 97 10.13 0.05 6.73
C SER A 97 9.59 1.26 5.97
N THR A 98 9.62 1.24 4.64
CA THR A 98 8.95 2.22 3.77
C THR A 98 7.46 2.33 4.13
N LEU A 99 6.74 1.19 4.13
CA LEU A 99 5.31 1.20 4.44
C LEU A 99 5.05 1.75 5.85
N ARG A 100 5.84 1.33 6.84
CA ARG A 100 5.71 1.81 8.22
C ARG A 100 5.95 3.32 8.34
N ALA A 101 6.90 3.88 7.61
CA ALA A 101 7.16 5.31 7.58
C ALA A 101 6.01 6.09 6.92
N PHE A 102 5.52 5.57 5.79
CA PHE A 102 4.38 6.13 5.05
C PHE A 102 3.11 6.16 5.90
N GLU A 103 2.72 5.02 6.50
CA GLU A 103 1.55 4.95 7.38
C GLU A 103 1.70 5.80 8.63
N ARG A 104 2.92 5.94 9.17
CA ARG A 104 3.15 6.83 10.32
C ARG A 104 2.88 8.28 9.94
N ALA A 105 3.32 8.73 8.77
CA ALA A 105 3.03 10.08 8.31
C ALA A 105 1.52 10.32 8.13
N LEU A 106 0.79 9.34 7.58
CA LEU A 106 -0.67 9.39 7.49
C LEU A 106 -1.34 9.45 8.86
N LYS A 107 -0.92 8.61 9.82
CA LYS A 107 -1.46 8.60 11.19
C LYS A 107 -1.21 9.89 11.97
N LEU A 108 -0.10 10.57 11.71
CA LEU A 108 0.28 11.81 12.39
C LEU A 108 -0.43 13.04 11.82
N GLU A 109 -0.96 12.95 10.60
CA GLU A 109 -1.67 14.04 9.95
C GLU A 109 -3.13 14.06 10.41
N ALA A 110 -3.49 15.04 11.23
CA ALA A 110 -4.86 15.16 11.78
C ALA A 110 -5.93 15.35 10.69
N SER A 111 -5.53 15.81 9.50
CA SER A 111 -6.42 16.02 8.36
C SER A 111 -6.74 14.72 7.60
N VAL A 112 -6.08 13.60 7.92
CA VAL A 112 -6.38 12.28 7.37
C VAL A 112 -7.55 11.66 8.14
N LEU A 113 -8.69 11.48 7.46
CA LEU A 113 -9.89 10.88 8.04
C LEU A 113 -9.78 9.36 8.15
N ARG A 114 -9.19 8.73 7.13
CA ARG A 114 -9.00 7.28 7.06
C ARG A 114 -7.92 6.93 6.04
N PHE A 115 -7.23 5.82 6.25
CA PHE A 115 -6.36 5.22 5.24
C PHE A 115 -6.42 3.70 5.31
N GLN A 116 -6.09 3.04 4.21
CA GLN A 116 -5.93 1.61 4.10
C GLN A 116 -4.77 1.32 3.16
N SER A 117 -3.78 0.59 3.66
CA SER A 117 -2.71 0.03 2.84
C SER A 117 -3.00 -1.45 2.59
N VAL A 118 -2.72 -1.92 1.38
CA VAL A 118 -2.82 -3.31 0.98
C VAL A 118 -1.49 -3.76 0.38
N ARG A 119 -1.05 -4.94 0.79
CA ARG A 119 0.11 -5.60 0.19
C ARG A 119 -0.35 -6.49 -0.94
N LEU A 120 0.08 -6.18 -2.15
CA LEU A 120 -0.30 -6.89 -3.38
C LEU A 120 0.58 -8.11 -3.64
N SER A 121 1.88 -7.98 -3.40
CA SER A 121 2.85 -9.04 -3.68
C SER A 121 4.07 -8.94 -2.77
N ASP A 122 4.64 -10.10 -2.44
CA ASP A 122 5.89 -10.23 -1.69
C ASP A 122 7.04 -10.63 -2.61
N ASN A 123 8.27 -10.27 -2.23
CA ASN A 123 9.52 -10.76 -2.85
C ASN A 123 9.62 -10.51 -4.36
N LEU A 124 9.36 -9.28 -4.78
CA LEU A 124 9.47 -8.93 -6.20
C LEU A 124 10.92 -9.11 -6.70
N SER A 125 11.08 -9.87 -7.77
CA SER A 125 12.31 -9.97 -8.55
C SER A 125 12.56 -8.68 -9.33
N GLN A 126 13.81 -8.44 -9.74
CA GLN A 126 14.16 -7.24 -10.49
C GLN A 126 13.36 -7.13 -11.80
N THR A 127 13.16 -8.25 -12.51
CA THR A 127 12.38 -8.29 -13.75
C THR A 127 10.92 -7.88 -13.53
N GLU A 128 10.29 -8.33 -12.44
CA GLU A 128 8.92 -7.94 -12.10
C GLU A 128 8.82 -6.46 -11.75
N ILE A 129 9.81 -5.91 -11.05
CA ILE A 129 9.88 -4.49 -10.71
C ILE A 129 9.96 -3.65 -11.98
N ASP A 130 10.88 -4.00 -12.89
CA ASP A 130 11.10 -3.27 -14.15
C ASP A 130 9.84 -3.27 -15.03
N ASP A 131 9.16 -4.42 -15.08
CA ASP A 131 7.91 -4.60 -15.81
C ASP A 131 6.75 -3.80 -15.20
N LEU A 132 6.62 -3.78 -13.86
CA LEU A 132 5.65 -2.94 -13.16
C LEU A 132 5.90 -1.45 -13.41
N LEU A 133 7.17 -1.02 -13.37
CA LEU A 133 7.55 0.37 -13.67
C LEU A 133 7.23 0.76 -15.12
N GLN A 134 7.35 -0.17 -16.06
CA GLN A 134 7.00 0.08 -17.46
C GLN A 134 5.48 0.13 -17.70
N ARG A 135 4.70 -0.64 -16.94
CA ARG A 135 3.23 -0.71 -17.05
C ARG A 135 2.50 0.39 -16.29
N ALA A 136 2.98 0.76 -15.11
CA ALA A 136 2.29 1.70 -14.22
C ALA A 136 1.90 3.04 -14.86
N PRO A 137 2.71 3.65 -15.75
CA PRO A 137 2.32 4.88 -16.45
C PRO A 137 1.14 4.73 -17.43
N ARG A 138 0.80 3.50 -17.84
CA ARG A 138 -0.17 3.22 -18.93
C ARG A 138 -1.55 2.83 -18.42
N GLU A 139 -1.64 2.18 -17.27
CA GLU A 139 -2.93 1.81 -16.69
C GLU A 139 -3.64 3.09 -16.23
N PRO A 140 -4.94 3.31 -16.43
CA PRO A 140 -5.70 4.36 -15.74
C PRO A 140 -6.13 3.87 -14.35
N SER A 141 -6.16 4.75 -13.35
CA SER A 141 -6.77 4.42 -12.06
C SER A 141 -8.23 4.84 -12.14
N ASN A 142 -9.10 3.91 -11.80
CA ASN A 142 -10.51 4.22 -11.70
C ASN A 142 -10.80 4.59 -10.24
N PRO A 143 -11.47 5.72 -9.96
CA PRO A 143 -11.96 5.98 -8.63
C PRO A 143 -12.95 4.89 -8.22
N PRO A 144 -13.11 4.61 -6.91
CA PRO A 144 -14.13 3.70 -6.42
C PRO A 144 -15.48 4.19 -6.93
N ASN A 145 -16.20 3.30 -7.62
CA ASN A 145 -17.46 3.62 -8.28
C ASN A 145 -18.48 4.06 -7.23
N ASN A 146 -18.84 5.35 -7.19
CA ASN A 146 -19.89 5.89 -6.33
C ASN A 146 -21.27 5.65 -6.99
N GLN A 147 -21.53 4.44 -7.46
CA GLN A 147 -22.89 4.02 -7.77
C GLN A 147 -23.52 3.66 -6.44
N SER A 148 -24.42 4.54 -6.00
CA SER A 148 -25.33 4.28 -4.90
C SER A 148 -26.11 3.01 -5.22
N ASP A 149 -25.70 1.87 -4.64
CA ASP A 149 -26.66 0.82 -4.33
C ASP A 149 -27.54 1.36 -3.19
N ASP A 150 -28.41 2.31 -3.52
CA ASP A 150 -29.53 2.79 -2.71
C ASP A 150 -30.60 1.68 -2.64
N ASN A 151 -30.18 0.47 -2.26
CA ASN A 151 -31.05 -0.68 -2.02
C ASN A 151 -30.66 -1.32 -0.68
N PHE A 152 -30.65 -0.49 0.37
CA PHE A 152 -30.87 -0.96 1.74
C PHE A 152 -32.35 -1.32 1.90
N GLU A 153 -32.75 -2.41 1.27
CA GLU A 153 -34.02 -3.06 1.58
C GLU A 153 -33.84 -3.74 2.94
N TYR A 154 -34.35 -3.07 3.99
CA TYR A 154 -34.42 -3.62 5.34
C TYR A 154 -35.20 -4.94 5.28
N MET A 155 -34.51 -6.06 5.51
CA MET A 155 -35.18 -7.30 5.89
C MET A 155 -35.90 -7.04 7.22
N ASN A 156 -37.23 -6.92 7.13
CA ASN A 156 -38.15 -7.10 8.26
C ASN A 156 -38.13 -8.57 8.71
#